data_AF-A0A2V6L072-F1
#
_entry.id   AF-A0A2V6L072-F1
#
_cell.length_a   1.000
_cell.length_b   1.000
_cell.length_c   1.000
_cell.angle_alpha   90.00
_cell.angle_beta   90.00
_cell.angle_gamma   90.00
#
_symmetry.space_group_name_H-M   'P 1'
#
loop_
_entity.id
_entity.type
_entity.pdbx_description
1 polymer ?
#
loop_
_entity_poly.entity_id
_entity_poly.type
_entity_poly.pdbx_seq_one_letter_code
_entity_poly.pdbx_strand_id
1 'polypeptide(L)'
;MKKRTSQKSAFSISRLLACLFCLVGVFLALLAISGPLGTKSLAQGAGDPSGSSVWVGASYHNDVSPPLREMPASSEYDFRRGGEREANENPKIPYRHIDSVDPVVQNWDASVFAGKGPNIPVPIRTFDGIPFPGVGCNCAPPDPNGAVGLTQYVQIVNEGYQVFDKATGNSVLGPSSISSI
;
A
#
# COMPACT_ATOMS: atom_id res chain seq x y z
N MET A 1 14.49 92.40 -5.01
CA MET A 1 13.13 91.86 -5.27
C MET A 1 13.24 90.36 -5.56
N LYS A 2 12.45 89.55 -4.84
CA LYS A 2 12.62 88.10 -4.64
C LYS A 2 12.10 87.31 -5.86
N LYS A 3 12.96 86.57 -6.56
CA LYS A 3 12.57 85.66 -7.65
C LYS A 3 11.87 84.43 -7.06
N ARG A 4 10.61 84.17 -7.43
CA ARG A 4 9.89 82.93 -7.09
C ARG A 4 10.02 81.92 -8.23
N THR A 5 10.74 80.84 -7.98
CA THR A 5 10.88 79.70 -8.88
C THR A 5 9.61 78.86 -8.85
N SER A 6 9.05 78.55 -10.01
CA SER A 6 7.86 77.69 -10.16
C SER A 6 8.24 76.24 -9.87
N GLN A 7 7.80 75.69 -8.73
CA GLN A 7 7.90 74.26 -8.46
C GLN A 7 6.85 73.53 -9.31
N LYS A 8 7.31 72.82 -10.34
CA LYS A 8 6.47 71.82 -11.03
C LYS A 8 6.29 70.64 -10.09
N SER A 9 5.16 70.60 -9.38
CA SER A 9 4.75 69.48 -8.53
C SER A 9 4.67 68.20 -9.39
N ALA A 10 5.39 67.15 -8.96
CA ALA A 10 5.47 65.86 -9.65
C ALA A 10 4.19 65.00 -9.52
N PHE A 11 3.14 65.53 -8.90
CA PHE A 11 1.85 64.86 -8.73
C PHE A 11 0.87 65.25 -9.86
N SER A 12 0.97 64.56 -10.99
CA SER A 12 -0.07 64.62 -12.01
C SER A 12 -1.31 63.89 -11.51
N ILE A 13 -2.43 64.59 -11.39
CA ILE A 13 -3.75 64.06 -10.98
C ILE A 13 -4.12 62.79 -11.77
N SER A 14 -3.67 62.68 -13.03
CA SER A 14 -3.87 61.48 -13.86
C SER A 14 -3.23 60.21 -13.30
N ARG A 15 -2.07 60.32 -12.63
CA ARG A 15 -1.38 59.16 -12.03
C ARG A 15 -2.07 58.68 -10.76
N LEU A 16 -2.65 59.60 -9.98
CA LEU A 16 -3.45 59.28 -8.81
C LEU A 16 -4.75 58.56 -9.20
N LEU A 17 -5.44 59.03 -10.24
CA LEU A 17 -6.63 58.36 -10.77
C LEU A 17 -6.31 56.94 -11.30
N ALA A 18 -5.19 56.77 -12.00
CA ALA A 18 -4.76 55.46 -12.47
C ALA A 18 -4.47 54.48 -11.31
N CYS A 19 -3.77 54.94 -10.26
CA CYS A 19 -3.55 54.12 -9.05
C CYS A 19 -4.87 53.75 -8.35
N LEU A 20 -5.83 54.68 -8.26
CA LEU A 20 -7.13 54.40 -7.66
C LEU A 20 -7.89 53.31 -8.40
N PHE A 21 -7.98 53.41 -9.74
CA PHE A 21 -8.63 52.38 -10.55
C PHE A 21 -7.93 51.02 -10.44
N CYS A 22 -6.60 51.01 -10.36
CA CYS A 22 -5.84 49.78 -10.18
C CYS A 22 -6.13 49.11 -8.82
N LEU A 23 -6.23 49.89 -7.75
CA LEU A 23 -6.54 49.38 -6.41
C LEU A 23 -7.99 48.87 -6.31
N VAL A 24 -8.95 49.53 -6.95
CA VAL A 24 -10.34 49.06 -7.02
C VAL A 24 -10.44 47.73 -7.76
N GLY A 25 -9.70 47.56 -8.87
CA GLY A 25 -9.64 46.31 -9.62
C GLY A 25 -9.08 45.14 -8.79
N VAL A 26 -8.00 45.38 -8.05
CA VAL A 26 -7.41 44.36 -7.14
C VAL A 26 -8.38 44.00 -6.02
N PHE A 27 -9.08 44.96 -5.45
CA PHE A 27 -10.05 44.71 -4.39
C PHE A 27 -11.24 43.86 -4.86
N LEU A 28 -11.76 44.11 -6.06
CA LEU A 28 -12.83 43.30 -6.67
C LEU A 28 -12.37 41.87 -6.99
N ALA A 29 -11.13 41.70 -7.45
CA ALA A 29 -10.56 40.37 -7.67
C ALA A 29 -10.42 39.56 -6.37
N LEU A 30 -10.03 40.21 -5.27
CA LEU A 30 -9.93 39.56 -3.97
C LEU A 30 -11.30 39.14 -3.41
N LEU A 31 -12.34 39.95 -3.61
CA LEU A 31 -13.72 39.61 -3.25
C LEU A 31 -14.26 38.40 -4.04
N ALA A 32 -13.88 38.25 -5.31
CA ALA A 32 -14.27 37.10 -6.14
C ALA A 32 -13.62 35.78 -5.69
N ILE A 33 -12.43 35.84 -5.09
CA ILE A 33 -11.70 34.66 -4.57
C ILE A 33 -12.25 34.22 -3.20
N SER A 34 -12.85 35.14 -2.42
CA SER A 34 -13.44 34.85 -1.10
C SER A 34 -14.93 34.49 -1.12
N GLY A 35 -15.53 34.30 -2.30
CA GLY A 35 -16.88 33.74 -2.39
C GLY A 35 -16.88 32.32 -1.80
N PRO A 36 -17.94 31.89 -1.10
CA PRO A 36 -17.96 30.59 -0.46
C PRO A 36 -17.99 29.50 -1.55
N LEU A 37 -16.81 29.01 -1.93
CA LEU A 37 -16.61 27.66 -2.46
C LEU A 37 -16.88 26.69 -1.30
N GLY A 38 -18.11 26.71 -0.80
CA GLY A 38 -18.63 25.69 0.08
C GLY A 38 -18.72 24.43 -0.75
N THR A 39 -17.71 23.57 -0.65
CA THR A 39 -17.87 22.16 -0.98
C THR A 39 -19.08 21.68 -0.19
N LYS A 40 -20.19 21.41 -0.89
CA LYS A 40 -21.29 20.69 -0.27
C LYS A 40 -20.75 19.30 0.03
N SER A 41 -20.29 19.10 1.27
CA SER A 41 -20.08 17.77 1.82
C SER A 41 -21.41 17.05 1.65
N LEU A 42 -21.44 16.08 0.74
CA LEU A 42 -22.56 15.17 0.62
C LEU A 42 -22.56 14.37 1.92
N ALA A 43 -23.41 14.76 2.86
CA ALA A 43 -23.71 13.93 4.01
C ALA A 43 -24.15 12.57 3.48
N GLN A 44 -23.39 11.54 3.82
CA GLN A 44 -23.70 10.15 3.53
C GLN A 44 -25.11 9.89 4.06
N GLY A 45 -26.04 9.57 3.16
CA GLY A 45 -27.43 9.28 3.52
C GLY A 45 -27.47 8.25 4.65
N ALA A 46 -28.41 8.42 5.57
CA ALA A 46 -28.65 7.47 6.65
C ALA A 46 -28.73 6.06 6.04
N GLY A 47 -27.78 5.20 6.42
CA GLY A 47 -27.73 3.82 5.98
C GLY A 47 -29.08 3.16 6.24
N ASP A 48 -29.53 2.38 5.26
CA ASP A 48 -30.72 1.55 5.34
C ASP A 48 -30.76 0.79 6.68
N PRO A 49 -31.83 0.91 7.50
CA PRO A 49 -31.95 0.20 8.77
C PRO A 49 -32.20 -1.31 8.58
N SER A 50 -32.14 -1.82 7.35
CA SER A 50 -32.20 -3.25 7.04
C SER A 50 -30.94 -4.00 7.49
N GLY A 51 -30.76 -4.11 8.81
CA GLY A 51 -30.38 -5.34 9.50
C GLY A 51 -29.14 -6.08 9.02
N SER A 52 -28.05 -5.40 8.65
CA SER A 52 -26.73 -6.05 8.65
C SER A 52 -26.22 -6.09 10.09
N SER A 53 -26.64 -7.11 10.85
CA SER A 53 -26.05 -7.34 12.17
C SER A 53 -24.59 -7.74 12.00
N VAL A 54 -23.69 -7.03 12.69
CA VAL A 54 -22.29 -7.43 12.77
C VAL A 54 -22.24 -8.73 13.54
N TRP A 55 -21.88 -9.83 12.86
CA TRP A 55 -21.62 -11.09 13.54
C TRP A 55 -20.21 -11.04 14.14
N VAL A 56 -20.14 -10.94 15.47
CA VAL A 56 -18.89 -11.03 16.23
C VAL A 56 -18.84 -12.39 16.90
N GLY A 57 -17.94 -13.25 16.45
CA GLY A 57 -17.63 -14.52 17.09
C GLY A 57 -16.35 -14.41 17.92
N ALA A 58 -16.37 -14.92 19.15
CA ALA A 58 -15.14 -15.17 19.90
C ALA A 58 -14.56 -16.53 19.49
N SER A 59 -13.23 -16.67 19.55
CA SER A 59 -12.62 -17.99 19.35
C SER A 59 -13.12 -18.97 20.42
N TYR A 60 -13.74 -20.06 19.98
CA TYR A 60 -14.31 -21.08 20.87
C TYR A 60 -13.23 -22.01 21.44
N HIS A 61 -12.25 -22.38 20.60
CA HIS A 61 -11.16 -23.26 20.95
C HIS A 61 -9.94 -22.88 20.12
N ASN A 62 -8.76 -22.84 20.74
CA ASN A 62 -7.50 -22.69 20.04
C ASN A 62 -6.61 -23.84 20.49
N ASP A 63 -6.18 -24.67 19.54
CA ASP A 63 -5.20 -25.71 19.79
C ASP A 63 -3.80 -25.11 19.75
N VAL A 64 -2.92 -25.59 20.63
CA VAL A 64 -1.51 -25.23 20.66
C VAL A 64 -0.71 -26.47 20.33
N SER A 65 0.01 -26.45 19.21
CA SER A 65 0.90 -27.54 18.85
C SER A 65 2.14 -27.56 19.74
N PRO A 66 2.79 -28.73 19.91
CA PRO A 66 4.16 -28.77 20.41
C PRO A 66 5.09 -27.88 19.55
N PRO A 67 6.23 -27.44 20.07
CA PRO A 67 7.23 -26.73 19.28
C PRO A 67 7.54 -27.49 17.99
N LEU A 68 7.65 -26.80 16.85
CA LEU A 68 7.87 -27.43 15.53
C LEU A 68 9.04 -28.43 15.50
N ARG A 69 10.09 -28.19 16.29
CA ARG A 69 11.26 -29.07 16.47
C ARG A 69 10.97 -30.41 17.16
N GLU A 70 9.86 -30.49 17.89
CA GLU A 70 9.37 -31.67 18.61
C GLU A 70 8.28 -32.40 17.82
N MET A 71 7.78 -31.79 16.73
CA MET A 71 6.85 -32.45 15.82
C MET A 71 7.58 -33.50 14.96
N PRO A 72 6.96 -34.65 14.69
CA PRO A 72 7.55 -35.66 13.83
C PRO A 72 7.77 -35.09 12.43
N ALA A 73 8.92 -35.38 11.83
CA ALA A 73 9.20 -34.96 10.45
C ALA A 73 8.17 -35.59 9.50
N SER A 74 7.57 -34.76 8.65
CA SER A 74 6.64 -35.20 7.60
C SER A 74 7.31 -36.23 6.69
N SER A 75 6.76 -37.44 6.60
CA SER A 75 7.28 -38.47 5.70
C SER A 75 6.76 -38.26 4.27
N GLU A 76 7.48 -38.74 3.25
CA GLU A 76 7.03 -38.70 1.84
C GLU A 76 5.61 -39.29 1.66
N TYR A 77 5.23 -40.23 2.54
CA TYR A 77 3.92 -40.86 2.57
C TYR A 77 2.81 -39.89 3.02
N ASP A 78 3.10 -38.95 3.93
CA ASP A 78 2.10 -38.00 4.44
C ASP A 78 1.71 -36.96 3.38
N PHE A 79 2.62 -36.61 2.49
CA PHE A 79 2.33 -35.74 1.33
C PHE A 79 1.34 -36.36 0.34
N ARG A 80 1.22 -37.69 0.31
CA ARG A 80 0.27 -38.41 -0.56
C ARG A 80 -1.09 -38.67 0.10
N ARG A 81 -1.21 -38.45 1.42
CA ARG A 81 -2.44 -38.73 2.20
C ARG A 81 -3.44 -37.57 2.18
N GLY A 82 -3.01 -36.36 1.86
CA GLY A 82 -3.93 -35.25 1.65
C GLY A 82 -4.64 -35.44 0.31
N GLY A 83 -5.88 -35.95 0.32
CA GLY A 83 -6.73 -35.83 -0.85
C GLY A 83 -6.81 -34.35 -1.23
N GLU A 84 -6.65 -34.04 -2.52
CA GLU A 84 -6.73 -32.69 -3.07
C GLU A 84 -7.96 -31.99 -2.50
N ARG A 85 -7.76 -31.03 -1.61
CA ARG A 85 -8.82 -30.10 -1.20
C ARG A 85 -8.69 -28.92 -2.12
N GLU A 86 -9.22 -29.07 -3.33
CA GLU A 86 -9.33 -27.95 -4.26
C GLU A 86 -10.06 -26.82 -3.53
N ALA A 87 -9.41 -25.66 -3.44
CA ALA A 87 -10.03 -24.48 -2.88
C ALA A 87 -11.32 -24.19 -3.64
N ASN A 88 -12.37 -23.76 -2.94
CA ASN A 88 -13.61 -23.38 -3.59
C ASN A 88 -13.32 -22.36 -4.71
N GLU A 89 -13.88 -22.57 -5.90
CA GLU A 89 -13.70 -21.63 -7.01
C GLU A 89 -14.04 -20.21 -6.52
N ASN A 90 -13.12 -19.27 -6.75
CA ASN A 90 -13.40 -17.87 -6.43
C ASN A 90 -14.69 -17.44 -7.15
N PRO A 91 -15.63 -16.78 -6.45
CA PRO A 91 -16.87 -16.32 -7.06
C PRO A 91 -16.57 -15.51 -8.32
N LYS A 92 -17.19 -15.90 -9.45
CA LYS A 92 -17.07 -15.17 -10.70
C LYS A 92 -17.85 -13.87 -10.57
N ILE A 93 -17.15 -12.80 -10.23
CA ILE A 93 -17.70 -11.44 -10.23
C ILE A 93 -18.03 -11.06 -11.68
N PRO A 94 -19.24 -10.54 -11.97
CA PRO A 94 -19.55 -10.04 -13.30
C PRO A 94 -18.56 -8.95 -13.71
N TYR A 95 -17.89 -9.14 -14.84
CA TYR A 95 -16.96 -8.16 -15.40
C TYR A 95 -17.74 -6.92 -15.88
N ARG A 96 -17.91 -5.94 -14.99
CA ARG A 96 -18.33 -4.57 -15.31
C ARG A 96 -17.17 -3.64 -14.98
N HIS A 97 -16.14 -3.65 -15.82
CA HIS A 97 -15.07 -2.66 -15.74
C HIS A 97 -15.46 -1.44 -16.57
N ILE A 98 -15.10 -0.25 -16.09
CA ILE A 98 -15.08 0.98 -16.88
C ILE A 98 -13.61 1.35 -16.98
N ASP A 99 -13.07 1.29 -18.19
CA ASP A 99 -11.70 1.72 -18.42
C ASP A 99 -11.60 3.23 -18.18
N SER A 100 -10.67 3.60 -17.31
CA SER A 100 -10.32 4.99 -17.06
C SER A 100 -8.81 5.10 -16.99
N VAL A 101 -8.28 6.26 -17.35
CA VAL A 101 -6.85 6.53 -17.19
C VAL A 101 -6.56 6.53 -15.70
N ASP A 102 -5.64 5.67 -15.26
CA ASP A 102 -5.12 5.72 -13.90
C ASP A 102 -4.40 7.07 -13.70
N PRO A 103 -4.91 7.98 -12.84
CA PRO A 103 -4.26 9.27 -12.63
C PRO A 103 -2.90 9.13 -11.93
N VAL A 104 -2.58 7.94 -11.39
CA VAL A 104 -1.34 7.62 -10.67
C VAL A 104 -0.50 6.63 -11.47
N VAL A 105 -0.44 6.77 -12.80
CA VAL A 105 0.59 6.05 -13.57
C VAL A 105 1.97 6.48 -13.05
N GLN A 106 2.68 5.53 -12.46
CA GLN A 106 4.07 5.71 -12.08
C GLN A 106 4.91 5.68 -13.35
N ASN A 107 5.21 6.87 -13.87
CA ASN A 107 6.14 7.01 -14.98
C ASN A 107 7.50 6.48 -14.52
N TRP A 108 8.04 5.52 -15.27
CA TRP A 108 9.30 4.82 -14.99
C TRP A 108 10.49 5.76 -14.68
N ASP A 109 10.42 7.02 -15.10
CA ASP A 109 11.41 8.06 -14.79
C ASP A 109 11.47 8.43 -13.28
N ALA A 110 10.43 8.13 -12.50
CA ALA A 110 10.43 8.33 -11.05
C ALA A 110 11.25 7.26 -10.29
N SER A 111 11.54 6.11 -10.91
CA SER A 111 12.31 5.03 -10.27
C SER A 111 13.82 5.11 -10.53
N VAL A 112 14.23 5.81 -11.58
CA VAL A 112 15.65 5.90 -12.00
C VAL A 112 16.34 7.18 -11.50
N PHE A 113 15.60 8.29 -11.29
CA PHE A 113 16.15 9.59 -10.84
C PHE A 113 15.85 10.00 -9.40
N ALA A 114 15.37 9.09 -8.54
CA ALA A 114 15.56 9.24 -7.10
C ALA A 114 16.99 8.91 -6.65
N GLY A 115 17.85 8.31 -7.51
CA GLY A 115 19.33 8.30 -7.54
C GLY A 115 20.10 7.76 -6.32
N LYS A 116 19.60 7.98 -5.12
CA LYS A 116 19.87 7.21 -3.93
C LYS A 116 18.83 6.10 -3.94
N GLY A 117 19.27 4.85 -3.90
CA GLY A 117 18.39 3.76 -3.48
C GLY A 117 17.66 4.15 -2.18
N PRO A 118 16.58 3.44 -1.82
CA PRO A 118 15.86 3.74 -0.60
C PRO A 118 16.88 3.94 0.53
N ASN A 119 16.75 5.04 1.30
CA ASN A 119 17.66 5.37 2.40
C ASN A 119 17.40 4.43 3.58
N ILE A 120 17.53 3.14 3.30
CA ILE A 120 17.37 2.00 4.17
C ILE A 120 18.64 1.16 4.04
N PRO A 121 19.05 0.49 5.10
CA PRO A 121 20.15 -0.47 5.01
C PRO A 121 19.88 -1.51 3.92
N VAL A 122 20.91 -1.86 3.17
CA VAL A 122 20.86 -3.04 2.29
C VAL A 122 20.59 -4.29 3.13
N PRO A 123 19.93 -5.32 2.56
CA PRO A 123 19.76 -6.59 3.26
C PRO A 123 21.12 -7.13 3.72
N ILE A 124 21.19 -7.57 4.98
CA ILE A 124 22.42 -8.15 5.55
C ILE A 124 22.81 -9.43 4.80
N ARG A 125 21.80 -10.20 4.36
CA ARG A 125 21.90 -11.41 3.54
C ARG A 125 20.66 -11.58 2.67
N THR A 126 20.83 -12.31 1.57
CA THR A 126 19.77 -12.77 0.66
C THR A 126 19.98 -14.24 0.35
N PHE A 127 18.90 -15.00 0.15
CA PHE A 127 18.89 -16.41 -0.24
C PHE A 127 17.63 -16.69 -1.07
N ASP A 128 17.63 -17.76 -1.87
CA ASP A 128 16.61 -17.99 -2.92
C ASP A 128 15.21 -18.33 -2.39
N GLY A 129 15.10 -18.87 -1.16
CA GLY A 129 13.83 -19.29 -0.57
C GLY A 129 13.28 -20.59 -1.18
N ILE A 130 11.98 -20.85 -1.03
CA ILE A 130 11.31 -22.02 -1.60
C ILE A 130 11.13 -21.83 -3.12
N PRO A 131 11.68 -22.72 -3.98
CA PRO A 131 11.59 -22.59 -5.43
C PRO A 131 10.21 -23.02 -5.97
N PHE A 132 9.92 -22.63 -7.22
CA PHE A 132 8.83 -23.21 -8.01
C PHE A 132 9.36 -24.38 -8.87
N PRO A 133 8.63 -25.51 -8.99
CA PRO A 133 7.38 -25.82 -8.29
C PRO A 133 7.61 -26.07 -6.80
N GLY A 134 6.67 -25.60 -5.97
CA GLY A 134 6.73 -25.74 -4.52
C GLY A 134 6.46 -27.18 -4.08
N VAL A 135 6.39 -27.40 -2.77
CA VAL A 135 6.04 -28.71 -2.21
C VAL A 135 4.56 -28.98 -2.44
N GLY A 136 4.23 -30.09 -3.12
CA GLY A 136 2.86 -30.57 -3.26
C GLY A 136 2.01 -29.88 -4.34
N CYS A 137 2.40 -28.67 -4.80
CA CYS A 137 1.62 -27.93 -5.78
C CYS A 137 2.45 -27.16 -6.82
N ASN A 138 1.95 -27.13 -8.07
CA ASN A 138 2.37 -26.20 -9.13
C ASN A 138 1.54 -24.90 -9.11
N CYS A 139 1.12 -24.48 -7.92
CA CYS A 139 0.21 -23.36 -7.69
C CYS A 139 0.84 -22.05 -8.19
N ALA A 140 0.10 -21.31 -9.01
CA ALA A 140 0.50 -20.03 -9.56
C ALA A 140 -0.63 -19.00 -9.41
N PRO A 141 -0.31 -17.72 -9.07
CA PRO A 141 1.03 -17.22 -8.75
C PRO A 141 1.56 -17.77 -7.41
N PRO A 142 2.88 -17.71 -7.16
CA PRO A 142 3.41 -18.04 -5.84
C PRO A 142 2.89 -17.06 -4.78
N ASP A 143 2.40 -17.58 -3.65
CA ASP A 143 2.00 -16.77 -2.48
C ASP A 143 3.03 -16.92 -1.34
N PRO A 144 4.17 -16.18 -1.38
CA PRO A 144 5.18 -16.24 -0.34
C PRO A 144 4.81 -15.38 0.88
N ASN A 145 4.79 -16.00 2.04
CA ASN A 145 4.75 -15.33 3.35
C ASN A 145 5.95 -15.77 4.20
N GLY A 146 6.32 -14.97 5.20
CA GLY A 146 7.38 -15.39 6.11
C GLY A 146 7.47 -14.58 7.38
N ALA A 147 8.17 -15.15 8.35
CA ALA A 147 8.38 -14.57 9.68
C ALA A 147 9.85 -14.69 10.09
N VAL A 148 10.38 -13.62 10.68
CA VAL A 148 11.77 -13.54 11.14
C VAL A 148 11.82 -13.84 12.64
N GLY A 149 12.51 -14.92 13.02
CA GLY A 149 12.87 -15.23 14.40
C GLY A 149 14.24 -14.67 14.80
N LEU A 150 14.72 -15.08 15.98
CA LEU A 150 16.05 -14.68 16.47
C LEU A 150 17.15 -15.18 15.54
N THR A 151 17.19 -16.49 15.31
CA THR A 151 18.23 -17.18 14.51
C THR A 151 17.69 -17.78 13.22
N GLN A 152 16.38 -17.93 13.05
CA GLN A 152 15.78 -18.50 11.84
C GLN A 152 14.82 -17.55 11.12
N TYR A 153 14.64 -17.77 9.83
CA TYR A 153 13.56 -17.23 9.02
C TYR A 153 12.66 -18.39 8.58
N VAL A 154 11.35 -18.26 8.78
CA VAL A 154 10.37 -19.24 8.32
C VAL A 154 9.69 -18.67 7.09
N GLN A 155 9.65 -19.44 6.01
CA GLN A 155 8.94 -19.10 4.79
C GLN A 155 7.83 -20.12 4.54
N ILE A 156 6.68 -19.65 4.06
CA ILE A 156 5.62 -20.45 3.48
C ILE A 156 5.42 -19.97 2.04
N VAL A 157 5.25 -20.89 1.10
CA VAL A 157 4.86 -20.64 -0.30
C VAL A 157 3.80 -21.65 -0.69
N ASN A 158 2.56 -21.17 -0.87
CA ASN A 158 1.40 -22.01 -1.17
C ASN A 158 1.27 -23.16 -0.16
N GLU A 159 1.61 -24.39 -0.58
CA GLU A 159 1.50 -25.60 0.25
C GLU A 159 2.82 -26.03 0.91
N GLY A 160 3.91 -25.31 0.66
CA GLY A 160 5.23 -25.61 1.21
C GLY A 160 5.65 -24.64 2.30
N TYR A 161 6.35 -25.12 3.32
CA TYR A 161 7.06 -24.29 4.29
C TYR A 161 8.51 -24.76 4.47
N GLN A 162 9.41 -23.82 4.78
CA GLN A 162 10.83 -24.09 4.97
C GLN A 162 11.41 -23.14 6.02
N VAL A 163 12.34 -23.63 6.83
CA VAL A 163 13.01 -22.84 7.87
C VAL A 163 14.47 -22.68 7.48
N PHE A 164 14.93 -21.43 7.41
CA PHE A 164 16.29 -21.05 7.03
C PHE A 164 17.05 -20.51 8.24
N ASP A 165 18.32 -20.86 8.37
CA ASP A 165 19.22 -20.23 9.32
C ASP A 165 19.60 -18.82 8.83
N LYS A 166 19.42 -17.79 9.67
CA LYS A 166 19.66 -16.39 9.27
C LYS A 166 21.13 -16.05 9.08
N ALA A 167 22.04 -16.78 9.72
CA ALA A 167 23.47 -16.49 9.64
C ALA A 167 24.07 -17.03 8.33
N THR A 168 23.62 -18.20 7.91
CA THR A 168 24.16 -18.95 6.76
C THR A 168 23.25 -18.90 5.53
N GLY A 169 21.94 -18.72 5.70
CA GLY A 169 20.94 -18.85 4.63
C GLY A 169 20.58 -20.31 4.31
N ASN A 170 21.14 -21.29 5.04
CA ASN A 170 20.91 -22.71 4.77
C ASN A 170 19.54 -23.16 5.28
N SER A 171 18.92 -24.11 4.58
CA SER A 171 17.73 -24.82 5.08
C SER A 171 18.09 -25.62 6.33
N VAL A 172 17.32 -25.42 7.40
CA VAL A 172 17.40 -26.18 8.66
C VAL A 172 16.25 -27.19 8.75
N LEU A 173 15.13 -26.90 8.08
CA LEU A 173 13.95 -27.76 8.01
C LEU A 173 13.24 -27.56 6.69
N GLY A 174 12.77 -28.65 6.09
CA GLY A 174 11.96 -28.61 4.87
C GLY A 174 12.80 -28.47 3.58
N PRO A 175 12.12 -28.22 2.44
CA PRO A 175 10.73 -27.78 2.37
C PRO A 175 9.73 -28.92 2.65
N SER A 176 8.72 -28.65 3.48
CA SER A 176 7.70 -29.60 3.95
C SER A 176 6.30 -29.07 3.68
N SER A 177 5.27 -29.92 3.72
CA SER A 177 3.90 -29.49 3.43
C SER A 177 3.30 -28.79 4.63
N ILE A 178 2.61 -27.67 4.42
CA ILE A 178 1.88 -26.98 5.50
C ILE A 178 0.82 -27.86 6.16
N SER A 179 0.36 -28.92 5.49
CA SER A 179 -0.58 -29.91 6.04
C SER A 179 0.04 -30.83 7.10
N SER A 180 1.37 -30.78 7.28
CA SER A 180 2.09 -31.56 8.29
C SER A 180 2.19 -30.88 9.66
N ILE A 181 1.68 -29.66 9.79
CA ILE A 181 1.77 -28.84 11.00
C ILE A 181 0.40 -28.34 11.49
#